data_AF-B5VR03-F1
#
_entry.id   AF-B5VR03-F1
#
_cell.length_a   1.000
_cell.length_b   1.000
_cell.length_c   1.000
_cell.angle_alpha   90.00
_cell.angle_beta   90.00
_cell.angle_gamma   90.00
#
_symmetry.space_group_name_H-M   'P 1'
#
loop_
_entity.id
_entity.type
_entity.pdbx_description
1 polymer ?
#
loop_
_entity_poly.entity_id
_entity_poly.type
_entity_poly.pdbx_seq_one_letter_code
_entity_poly.pdbx_strand_id
1 'polypeptide(L)'
;METFAIHELNDKSDELKEPQPLDFGDVRETWNCDYVVDIYPGLIATGKTQENCGELRLLPFKDEKVDTENGIVIPHAHGDEVVRDIFIPAQHSNMLYSCGEDGCVKIWENKQGPLDIPENFWDYSKKMNVLGDDDREGSINLDEPLIIQKESVSTRPRKEKHKKAKKHSTKSRFKPY
;
A
#
# COMPACT_ATOMS: atom_id res chain seq x y z
N MET A 1 -13.74 -5.21 -16.17
CA MET A 1 -14.32 -5.65 -14.89
C MET A 1 -13.31 -5.28 -13.84
N GLU A 2 -13.71 -4.59 -12.78
CA GLU A 2 -12.80 -4.19 -11.70
C GLU A 2 -12.58 -5.38 -10.76
N THR A 3 -11.33 -5.60 -10.35
CA THR A 3 -10.91 -6.74 -9.54
C THR A 3 -9.91 -6.30 -8.49
N PHE A 4 -9.90 -6.97 -7.34
CA PHE A 4 -8.96 -6.74 -6.25
C PHE A 4 -8.01 -7.93 -6.10
N ALA A 5 -6.72 -7.65 -6.00
CA ALA A 5 -5.69 -8.65 -5.74
C ALA A 5 -4.55 -8.04 -4.92
N ILE A 6 -3.94 -8.85 -4.06
CA ILE A 6 -2.76 -8.46 -3.27
C ILE A 6 -1.52 -9.12 -3.88
N HIS A 7 -0.54 -8.31 -4.22
CA HIS A 7 0.72 -8.75 -4.83
C HIS A 7 1.87 -8.60 -3.84
N GLU A 8 2.66 -9.67 -3.68
CA GLU A 8 3.90 -9.60 -2.91
C GLU A 8 4.92 -8.71 -3.65
N LEU A 9 5.48 -7.73 -2.94
CA LEU A 9 6.45 -6.80 -3.52
C LEU A 9 7.85 -7.42 -3.67
N ASN A 10 8.22 -8.36 -2.81
CA ASN A 10 9.55 -8.95 -2.79
C ASN A 10 9.55 -10.38 -2.23
N ASP A 11 9.80 -11.37 -3.08
CA ASP A 11 10.09 -12.73 -2.64
C ASP A 11 11.56 -12.79 -2.19
N LYS A 12 11.79 -13.14 -0.92
CA LYS A 12 13.14 -13.28 -0.33
C LYS A 12 13.72 -14.70 -0.51
N SER A 13 13.02 -15.58 -1.24
CA SER A 13 13.52 -16.91 -1.53
C SER A 13 14.69 -16.87 -2.54
N ASP A 14 15.60 -17.83 -2.43
CA ASP A 14 16.72 -17.98 -3.38
C ASP A 14 16.25 -18.48 -4.77
N GLU A 15 14.99 -18.92 -4.87
CA GLU A 15 14.39 -19.39 -6.11
C GLU A 15 13.74 -18.21 -6.85
N LEU A 16 14.14 -18.00 -8.10
CA LEU A 16 13.51 -17.01 -8.98
C LEU A 16 12.14 -17.52 -9.43
N LYS A 17 11.14 -17.41 -8.55
CA LYS A 17 9.73 -17.70 -8.85
C LYS A 17 8.94 -16.40 -8.72
N GLU A 18 8.11 -16.13 -9.72
CA GLU A 18 7.14 -15.05 -9.62
C GLU A 18 6.02 -15.46 -8.65
N PRO A 19 5.86 -14.78 -7.50
CA PRO A 19 4.81 -15.10 -6.55
C PRO A 19 3.44 -14.86 -7.19
N GLN A 20 2.50 -15.77 -6.95
CA GLN A 20 1.14 -15.60 -7.43
C GLN A 20 0.40 -14.65 -6.50
N PRO A 21 -0.36 -13.68 -7.03
CA PRO A 21 -1.12 -12.78 -6.19
C PRO A 21 -2.23 -13.53 -5.44
N LEU A 22 -2.59 -13.00 -4.27
CA LEU A 22 -3.83 -13.37 -3.61
C LEU A 22 -4.98 -12.65 -4.33
N ASP A 23 -5.63 -13.36 -5.24
CA ASP A 23 -6.69 -12.83 -6.10
C ASP A 23 -8.07 -12.99 -5.43
N PHE A 24 -8.78 -11.86 -5.27
CA PHE A 24 -10.15 -11.82 -4.75
C PHE A 24 -11.19 -11.63 -5.86
N GLY A 25 -10.77 -11.31 -7.09
CA GLY A 25 -11.66 -11.00 -8.19
C GLY A 25 -12.54 -9.78 -7.89
N ASP A 26 -13.81 -9.85 -8.31
CA ASP A 26 -14.80 -8.82 -8.03
C ASP A 26 -15.33 -8.96 -6.60
N VAL A 27 -15.03 -7.97 -5.75
CA VAL A 27 -15.31 -8.02 -4.31
C VAL A 27 -16.72 -7.55 -3.93
N ARG A 28 -17.47 -6.97 -4.85
CA ARG A 28 -18.75 -6.32 -4.54
C ARG A 28 -19.79 -7.28 -3.97
N GLU A 29 -19.89 -8.48 -4.56
CA GLU A 29 -20.80 -9.52 -4.06
C GLU A 29 -20.29 -10.12 -2.75
N THR A 30 -18.99 -10.43 -2.65
CA THR A 30 -18.41 -11.12 -1.50
C THR A 30 -18.33 -10.25 -0.25
N TRP A 31 -18.10 -8.94 -0.42
CA TRP A 31 -18.04 -7.96 0.68
C TRP A 31 -19.38 -7.23 0.91
N ASN A 32 -20.38 -7.51 0.07
CA ASN A 32 -21.70 -6.88 0.08
C ASN A 32 -21.60 -5.34 0.04
N CYS A 33 -20.83 -4.82 -0.93
CA CYS A 33 -20.65 -3.40 -1.17
C CYS A 33 -20.85 -3.08 -2.65
N ASP A 34 -21.12 -1.81 -2.96
CA ASP A 34 -21.21 -1.35 -4.35
C ASP A 34 -19.85 -0.86 -4.87
N TYR A 35 -19.01 -0.34 -3.97
CA TYR A 35 -17.68 0.17 -4.27
C TYR A 35 -16.74 0.08 -3.06
N VAL A 36 -15.44 0.04 -3.33
CA VAL A 36 -14.38 0.26 -2.34
C VAL A 36 -14.05 1.75 -2.35
N VAL A 37 -14.06 2.38 -1.18
CA VAL A 37 -13.69 3.79 -1.02
C VAL A 37 -12.17 3.90 -1.05
N ASP A 38 -11.50 3.21 -0.13
CA ASP A 38 -10.05 3.21 -0.01
C ASP A 38 -9.56 2.06 0.89
N ILE A 39 -8.26 1.76 0.83
CA ILE A 39 -7.59 0.66 1.54
C ILE A 39 -6.53 1.23 2.47
N TYR A 40 -6.69 0.97 3.77
CA TYR A 40 -5.75 1.36 4.81
C TYR A 40 -5.06 0.13 5.40
N PRO A 41 -3.85 0.26 5.96
CA PRO A 41 -3.32 -0.80 6.79
C PRO A 41 -4.24 -0.97 8.00
N GLY A 42 -4.76 -2.18 8.20
CA GLY A 42 -5.67 -2.51 9.30
C GLY A 42 -7.16 -2.47 8.94
N LEU A 43 -7.57 -1.76 7.87
CA LEU A 43 -8.97 -1.72 7.45
C LEU A 43 -9.19 -1.38 5.96
N ILE A 44 -10.33 -1.80 5.42
CA ILE A 44 -10.82 -1.41 4.11
C ILE A 44 -12.13 -0.66 4.27
N ALA A 45 -12.23 0.51 3.64
CA ALA A 45 -13.45 1.28 3.58
C ALA A 45 -14.25 0.91 2.33
N THR A 46 -15.52 0.61 2.50
CA THR A 46 -16.44 0.27 1.42
C THR A 46 -17.71 1.09 1.54
N GLY A 47 -18.37 1.32 0.42
CA GLY A 47 -19.63 2.05 0.38
C GLY A 47 -20.71 1.30 -0.37
N LYS A 48 -21.95 1.62 -0.01
CA LYS A 48 -23.16 1.16 -0.67
C LYS A 48 -24.03 2.37 -0.98
N THR A 49 -24.60 2.38 -2.17
CA THR A 49 -25.48 3.42 -2.69
C THR A 49 -26.73 2.73 -3.24
N GLN A 50 -27.69 2.52 -2.35
CA GLN A 50 -29.03 2.04 -2.69
C GLN A 50 -30.04 2.93 -1.98
N GLU A 51 -31.18 3.20 -2.61
CA GLU A 51 -32.23 4.04 -2.05
C GLU A 51 -32.64 3.58 -0.64
N ASN A 52 -32.52 4.48 0.34
CA ASN A 52 -32.72 4.25 1.77
C ASN A 52 -31.84 3.15 2.39
N CYS A 53 -30.74 2.79 1.75
CA CYS A 53 -29.79 1.76 2.19
C CYS A 53 -28.34 2.22 2.00
N GLY A 54 -28.10 3.52 1.80
CA GLY A 54 -26.75 4.05 1.74
C GLY A 54 -25.98 3.83 3.03
N GLU A 55 -24.76 3.34 2.94
CA GLU A 55 -23.90 3.10 4.11
C GLU A 55 -22.42 3.21 3.77
N LEU A 56 -21.63 3.59 4.80
CA LEU A 56 -20.18 3.47 4.82
C LEU A 56 -19.81 2.35 5.78
N ARG A 57 -18.97 1.42 5.33
CA ARG A 57 -18.57 0.27 6.12
C ARG A 57 -17.04 0.15 6.20
N LEU A 58 -16.52 -0.02 7.41
CA LEU A 58 -15.10 -0.25 7.67
C LEU A 58 -14.88 -1.73 8.01
N LEU A 59 -14.22 -2.46 7.12
CA LEU A 59 -13.92 -3.88 7.25
C LEU A 59 -12.52 -4.05 7.85
N PRO A 60 -12.34 -4.79 8.95
CA PRO A 60 -11.00 -5.12 9.44
C PRO A 60 -10.19 -5.84 8.36
N PHE A 61 -8.92 -5.44 8.22
CA PHE A 61 -8.02 -5.98 7.21
C PHE A 61 -6.65 -6.25 7.82
N LYS A 62 -6.34 -7.53 8.02
CA LYS A 62 -5.12 -7.98 8.70
C LYS A 62 -4.59 -9.25 8.07
N ASP A 63 -3.27 -9.35 7.95
CA ASP A 63 -2.59 -10.51 7.38
C ASP A 63 -3.19 -10.92 6.02
N GLU A 64 -3.47 -9.91 5.18
CA GLU A 64 -4.08 -10.05 3.84
C GLU A 64 -5.48 -10.68 3.84
N LYS A 65 -6.15 -10.70 4.99
CA LYS A 65 -7.51 -11.21 5.16
C LYS A 65 -8.46 -10.09 5.52
N VAL A 66 -9.61 -10.08 4.85
CA VAL A 66 -10.70 -9.13 5.08
C VAL A 66 -11.77 -9.79 5.93
N ASP A 67 -12.13 -9.16 7.04
CA ASP A 67 -13.25 -9.59 7.89
C ASP A 67 -14.54 -8.88 7.45
N THR A 68 -15.39 -9.61 6.73
CA THR A 68 -16.67 -9.12 6.24
C THR A 68 -17.81 -9.28 7.24
N GLU A 69 -17.58 -9.82 8.43
CA GLU A 69 -18.61 -10.03 9.45
C GLU A 69 -18.50 -8.97 10.55
N ASN A 70 -17.28 -8.67 11.02
CA ASN A 70 -17.03 -7.76 12.14
C ASN A 70 -16.76 -6.30 11.73
N GLY A 71 -17.26 -5.90 10.56
CA GLY A 71 -17.13 -4.53 10.07
C GLY A 71 -17.99 -3.51 10.83
N ILE A 72 -17.47 -2.29 10.99
CA ILE A 72 -18.22 -1.15 11.55
C ILE A 72 -19.09 -0.56 10.45
N VAL A 73 -20.39 -0.41 10.70
CA VAL A 73 -21.37 0.14 9.75
C VAL A 73 -21.82 1.53 10.21
N ILE A 74 -21.73 2.50 9.31
CA ILE A 74 -22.23 3.86 9.48
C ILE A 74 -23.40 4.06 8.50
N PRO A 75 -24.65 3.86 8.97
CA PRO A 75 -25.81 3.98 8.11
C PRO A 75 -26.03 5.43 7.69
N HIS A 76 -26.40 5.62 6.43
CA HIS A 76 -26.68 6.92 5.81
C HIS A 76 -25.55 7.94 6.00
N ALA A 77 -24.29 7.49 5.96
CA ALA A 77 -23.12 8.33 6.18
C ALA A 77 -23.20 9.63 5.34
N HIS A 78 -23.49 9.50 4.05
CA HIS A 78 -23.74 10.61 3.13
C HIS A 78 -25.15 10.54 2.51
N GLY A 79 -26.14 10.12 3.31
CA GLY A 79 -27.47 9.79 2.79
C GLY A 79 -27.37 8.53 1.94
N ASP A 80 -27.83 8.62 0.69
CA ASP A 80 -27.65 7.56 -0.31
C ASP A 80 -26.55 7.91 -1.33
N GLU A 81 -25.88 9.06 -1.17
CA GLU A 81 -24.82 9.52 -2.07
C GLU A 81 -23.51 8.75 -1.87
N VAL A 82 -22.67 8.77 -2.91
CA VAL A 82 -21.38 8.07 -2.90
C VAL A 82 -20.41 8.71 -1.91
N VAL A 83 -19.78 7.88 -1.07
CA VAL A 83 -18.65 8.30 -0.23
C VAL A 83 -17.37 8.27 -1.06
N ARG A 84 -16.65 9.40 -1.10
CA ARG A 84 -15.49 9.61 -1.96
C ARG A 84 -14.16 9.37 -1.28
N ASP A 85 -14.08 9.65 0.01
CA ASP A 85 -12.87 9.43 0.79
C ASP A 85 -13.20 9.34 2.28
N ILE A 86 -12.28 8.75 3.03
CA ILE A 86 -12.27 8.78 4.48
C ILE A 86 -10.91 9.25 4.99
N PHE A 87 -10.87 9.73 6.22
CA PHE A 87 -9.61 10.05 6.87
C PHE A 87 -9.69 9.73 8.36
N ILE A 88 -8.69 9.01 8.87
CA ILE A 88 -8.58 8.64 10.28
C ILE A 88 -7.30 9.29 10.82
N PRO A 89 -7.40 10.28 11.73
CA PRO A 89 -6.22 10.89 12.31
C PRO A 89 -5.47 9.92 13.21
N ALA A 90 -4.16 9.77 13.01
CA ALA A 90 -3.32 8.87 13.81
C ALA A 90 -3.39 9.17 15.32
N GLN A 91 -3.43 10.45 15.72
CA GLN A 91 -3.49 10.85 17.13
C GLN A 91 -4.89 10.68 17.74
N HIS A 92 -5.92 10.52 16.91
CA HIS A 92 -7.32 10.42 17.30
C HIS A 92 -7.99 9.28 16.51
N SER A 93 -7.44 8.08 16.63
CA SER A 93 -7.87 6.90 15.87
C SER A 93 -9.30 6.43 16.21
N ASN A 94 -9.94 7.00 17.22
CA ASN A 94 -11.36 6.83 17.50
C ASN A 94 -12.26 7.75 16.66
N MET A 95 -11.69 8.68 15.88
CA MET A 95 -12.43 9.59 15.01
C MET A 95 -12.23 9.23 13.54
N LEU A 96 -13.29 9.37 12.76
CA LEU A 96 -13.30 9.18 11.31
C LEU A 96 -13.89 10.42 10.66
N TYR A 97 -13.24 10.90 9.61
CA TYR A 97 -13.77 11.90 8.70
C TYR A 97 -14.20 11.20 7.42
N SER A 98 -15.30 11.61 6.82
CA SER A 98 -15.71 11.14 5.50
C SER A 98 -16.19 12.31 4.65
N CYS A 99 -15.99 12.22 3.34
CA CYS A 99 -16.56 13.14 2.37
C CYS A 99 -17.34 12.38 1.29
N GLY A 100 -18.39 12.99 0.76
CA GLY A 100 -19.26 12.36 -0.23
C GLY A 100 -19.80 13.32 -1.28
N GLU A 101 -20.56 12.79 -2.23
CA GLU A 101 -21.20 13.58 -3.30
C GLU A 101 -22.34 14.49 -2.80
N ASP A 102 -22.77 14.30 -1.54
CA ASP A 102 -23.65 15.24 -0.84
C ASP A 102 -22.99 16.62 -0.55
N GLY A 103 -21.72 16.79 -0.91
CA GLY A 103 -20.96 18.03 -0.76
C GLY A 103 -20.54 18.33 0.68
N CYS A 104 -20.67 17.35 1.59
CA CYS A 104 -20.38 17.51 3.01
C CYS A 104 -19.11 16.76 3.42
N VAL A 105 -18.44 17.27 4.46
CA VAL A 105 -17.47 16.50 5.26
C VAL A 105 -18.11 16.23 6.61
N LYS A 106 -18.16 14.96 7.01
CA LYS A 106 -18.78 14.52 8.26
C LYS A 106 -17.74 13.89 9.18
N ILE A 107 -18.02 13.96 10.47
CA ILE A 107 -17.15 13.44 11.53
C ILE A 107 -17.94 12.39 12.30
N TRP A 108 -17.30 11.24 12.52
CA TRP A 108 -17.85 10.11 13.23
C TRP A 108 -16.91 9.74 14.38
N GLU A 109 -17.49 9.28 15.48
CA GLU A 109 -16.72 8.84 16.66
C GLU A 109 -17.06 7.37 16.94
N ASN A 110 -16.04 6.52 16.93
CA ASN A 110 -16.18 5.12 17.29
C ASN A 110 -16.25 4.99 18.82
N LYS A 111 -17.42 4.62 19.33
CA LYS A 111 -17.64 4.39 20.77
C LYS A 111 -17.07 3.08 21.28
N GLN A 112 -16.68 2.17 20.40
CA GLN A 112 -16.11 0.86 20.76
C GLN A 112 -14.60 0.91 21.00
N GLY A 113 -13.92 1.99 20.59
CA GLY A 113 -12.48 2.16 20.77
C GLY A 113 -11.78 2.77 19.56
N PRO A 114 -10.44 2.85 19.60
CA PRO A 114 -9.64 3.27 18.45
C PRO A 114 -9.78 2.28 17.29
N LEU A 115 -9.77 2.79 16.06
CA LEU A 115 -9.67 1.99 14.84
C LEU A 115 -8.23 1.45 14.71
N ASP A 116 -8.10 0.24 14.15
CA ASP A 116 -6.81 -0.39 13.89
C ASP A 116 -6.16 0.29 12.68
N ILE A 117 -5.44 1.38 12.96
CA ILE A 117 -4.63 2.10 11.99
C ILE A 117 -3.22 2.32 12.55
N PRO A 118 -2.17 2.14 11.74
CA PRO A 118 -0.80 2.46 12.15
C PRO A 118 -0.62 3.95 12.45
N GLU A 119 -0.02 4.26 13.60
CA GLU A 119 0.21 5.64 14.07
C GLU A 119 1.04 6.51 13.10
N ASN A 120 1.88 5.90 12.27
CA ASN A 120 2.86 6.61 11.43
C ASN A 120 2.61 6.47 9.92
N PHE A 121 1.49 5.89 9.49
CA PHE A 121 1.29 5.63 8.06
C PHE A 121 1.05 6.90 7.24
N TRP A 122 0.34 7.87 7.81
CA TRP A 122 0.15 9.18 7.20
C TRP A 122 0.49 10.32 8.18
N ASP A 123 1.79 10.60 8.35
CA ASP A 123 2.22 11.77 9.12
C ASP A 123 2.11 13.05 8.27
N TYR A 124 0.88 13.57 8.16
CA TYR A 124 0.57 14.81 7.45
C TYR A 124 1.18 16.07 8.09
N SER A 125 1.79 15.97 9.29
CA SER A 125 2.56 17.09 9.87
C SER A 125 3.86 17.33 9.11
N LYS A 126 4.39 16.30 8.44
CA LYS A 126 5.57 16.39 7.60
C LYS A 126 5.14 16.65 6.16
N LYS A 127 5.74 17.68 5.54
CA LYS A 127 5.58 17.91 4.10
C LYS A 127 6.20 16.74 3.33
N MET A 128 5.37 15.95 2.68
CA MET A 128 5.83 14.91 1.76
C MET A 128 5.91 15.49 0.34
N ASN A 129 7.13 15.60 -0.20
CA ASN A 129 7.32 15.97 -1.59
C ASN A 129 7.23 14.69 -2.45
N VAL A 130 6.02 14.34 -2.89
CA VAL A 130 5.79 13.14 -3.73
C VAL A 130 6.45 13.26 -5.11
N LEU A 131 6.66 14.49 -5.57
CA LEU A 131 7.27 14.81 -6.88
C LEU A 131 8.65 15.46 -6.76
N GLY A 132 9.23 15.51 -5.56
CA GLY A 132 10.59 15.99 -5.40
C GLY A 132 11.57 14.91 -5.84
N ASP A 133 12.58 15.26 -6.62
CA ASP A 133 13.74 14.40 -6.97
C ASP A 133 14.64 14.13 -5.74
N ASP A 134 14.05 13.87 -4.58
CA ASP A 134 14.79 13.49 -3.38
C ASP A 134 15.10 12.00 -3.52
N ASP A 135 16.19 11.69 -4.22
CA ASP A 135 16.84 10.39 -4.30
C ASP A 135 17.23 9.91 -2.88
N ARG A 136 16.25 9.48 -2.10
CA ARG A 136 16.51 8.75 -0.86
C ARG A 136 16.63 7.28 -1.21
N GLU A 137 17.79 6.92 -1.74
CA GLU A 137 18.40 5.65 -1.35
C GLU A 137 18.30 5.59 0.19
N GLY A 138 17.50 4.66 0.70
CA GLY A 138 17.38 4.46 2.14
C GLY A 138 18.76 4.19 2.71
N SER A 139 19.32 5.16 3.44
CA SER A 139 20.50 4.97 4.26
C SER A 139 20.14 4.02 5.39
N ILE A 140 20.42 2.73 5.17
CA ILE A 140 20.51 1.74 6.24
C ILE A 140 21.67 2.21 7.13
N ASN A 141 21.36 2.78 8.29
CA ASN A 141 22.35 3.10 9.31
C ASN A 141 23.00 1.78 9.76
N LEU A 142 24.27 1.59 9.42
CA LEU A 142 25.10 0.41 9.72
C LEU A 142 25.72 0.43 11.13
N ASP A 143 25.29 1.34 12.01
CA ASP A 143 25.93 1.57 13.31
C ASP A 143 25.43 0.67 14.46
N GLU A 144 24.57 -0.31 14.19
CA GLU A 144 24.33 -1.42 15.14
C GLU A 144 25.13 -2.67 14.72
N PRO A 145 26.01 -3.20 15.60
CA PRO A 145 26.94 -4.24 15.21
C PRO A 145 26.23 -5.60 15.06
N LEU A 146 26.05 -6.03 13.81
CA LEU A 146 25.74 -7.42 13.48
C LEU A 146 26.99 -8.28 13.71
N ILE A 147 26.97 -9.09 14.78
CA ILE A 147 27.99 -10.10 15.06
C ILE A 147 27.89 -11.18 13.98
N ILE A 148 28.88 -11.21 13.07
CA ILE A 148 29.05 -12.31 12.10
C ILE A 148 30.49 -12.84 12.23
N GLN A 149 30.62 -14.05 12.77
CA GLN A 149 31.88 -14.79 12.79
C GLN A 149 32.23 -15.20 11.35
N LYS A 150 33.39 -14.75 10.85
CA LYS A 150 33.95 -15.16 9.56
C LYS A 150 34.95 -16.30 9.75
N GLU A 151 34.64 -17.49 9.25
CA GLU A 151 35.68 -18.46 8.88
C GLU A 151 36.28 -18.08 7.53
N SER A 152 37.59 -18.31 7.42
CA SER A 152 38.50 -17.79 6.41
C SER A 152 38.79 -18.84 5.34
N VAL A 153 38.74 -18.45 4.05
CA VAL A 153 39.42 -19.20 2.98
C VAL A 153 40.10 -18.24 2.02
N SER A 154 41.37 -18.56 1.76
CA SER A 154 42.45 -17.80 1.15
C SER A 154 42.35 -17.56 -0.36
N THR A 155 42.70 -16.35 -0.79
CA THR A 155 42.99 -15.97 -2.20
C THR A 155 44.39 -16.42 -2.66
N ARG A 156 44.51 -16.90 -3.91
CA ARG A 156 45.77 -16.90 -4.70
C ARG A 156 45.58 -16.09 -5.99
N PRO A 157 46.56 -15.27 -6.44
CA PRO A 157 46.39 -14.34 -7.57
C PRO A 157 46.88 -14.91 -8.90
N ARG A 158 46.31 -14.47 -10.03
CA ARG A 158 46.87 -14.75 -11.38
C ARG A 158 46.84 -13.53 -12.33
N LYS A 159 47.99 -12.86 -12.36
CA LYS A 159 48.74 -12.18 -13.45
C LYS A 159 48.00 -11.48 -14.62
N GLU A 160 48.29 -10.18 -14.74
CA GLU A 160 48.04 -9.26 -15.86
C GLU A 160 48.79 -9.64 -17.16
N LYS A 161 48.20 -9.30 -18.32
CA LYS A 161 48.92 -9.01 -19.59
C LYS A 161 48.25 -7.88 -20.39
N HIS A 162 49.09 -7.08 -21.03
CA HIS A 162 48.87 -5.75 -21.62
C HIS A 162 48.08 -5.65 -22.95
N LYS A 163 47.35 -4.52 -23.06
CA LYS A 163 47.05 -3.59 -24.18
C LYS A 163 47.25 -4.03 -25.65
N LYS A 164 46.24 -3.71 -26.48
CA LYS A 164 46.39 -3.01 -27.79
C LYS A 164 45.10 -2.30 -28.21
N ALA A 165 45.20 -1.02 -28.56
CA ALA A 165 44.13 -0.16 -29.06
C ALA A 165 43.91 -0.35 -30.58
N LYS A 166 42.67 -0.15 -31.09
CA LYS A 166 42.39 0.26 -32.48
C LYS A 166 41.01 0.97 -32.61
N LYS A 167 41.01 1.95 -33.53
CA LYS A 167 40.06 3.02 -33.91
C LYS A 167 38.59 2.64 -34.24
N HIS A 168 37.69 3.56 -33.87
CA HIS A 168 36.50 4.13 -34.55
C HIS A 168 35.80 3.37 -35.71
N SER A 169 34.46 3.20 -35.60
CA SER A 169 33.50 3.57 -36.66
C SER A 169 32.08 3.82 -36.10
N THR A 170 31.38 4.78 -36.71
CA THR A 170 30.05 5.32 -36.38
C THR A 170 28.88 4.50 -36.97
N LYS A 171 27.66 4.81 -36.49
CA LYS A 171 26.29 4.42 -36.95
C LYS A 171 25.72 3.14 -36.30
N SER A 172 24.44 3.02 -35.94
CA SER A 172 23.26 3.89 -35.99
C SER A 172 22.23 3.44 -34.94
N ARG A 173 21.42 4.38 -34.47
CA ARG A 173 20.27 4.25 -33.56
C ARG A 173 19.21 3.29 -34.12
N PHE A 174 18.70 2.37 -33.29
CA PHE A 174 17.58 1.48 -33.63
C PHE A 174 16.34 1.92 -32.81
N LYS A 175 15.17 1.98 -33.45
CA LYS A 175 13.85 2.08 -32.80
C LYS A 175 12.95 0.99 -33.41
N PRO A 176 12.31 0.12 -32.61
CA PRO A 176 11.19 -0.68 -33.06
C PRO A 176 9.87 0.09 -32.88
N TYR A 177 8.92 -0.25 -33.74
CA TYR A 177 7.57 0.32 -33.89
C TYR A 177 6.68 0.08 -32.69
#